data_AF-A0A3D1DIU5-F1
#
_entry.id   AF-A0A3D1DIU5-F1
#
_cell.length_a   1.000
_cell.length_b   1.000
_cell.length_c   1.000
_cell.angle_alpha   90.00
_cell.angle_beta   90.00
_cell.angle_gamma   90.00
#
_symmetry.space_group_name_H-M   'P 1'
#
loop_
_entity.id
_entity.type
_entity.pdbx_description
1 polymer ?
#
loop_
_entity_poly.entity_id
_entity_poly.type
_entity_poly.pdbx_seq_one_letter_code
_entity_poly.pdbx_strand_id
1 'polypeptide(L)'
;MPSHFRSTLALLLIAPCCAIGGDPADRPWSLRPVVRPPIPVVNTHGWARNPIDAFVWQRLAAVRLAPSAAANHRTLVRRAWFDLLGLPPGHLLPDDDILAGPGRWAAQVDRLLANPHYGERWGRHWL
;
A
#
# COMPACT_ATOMS: atom_id res chain seq x y z
N MET A 1 29.54 -73.05 -30.84
CA MET A 1 30.79 -72.99 -30.05
C MET A 1 31.83 -72.25 -30.89
N PRO A 2 32.70 -71.37 -30.35
CA PRO A 2 32.83 -70.86 -28.97
C PRO A 2 32.71 -69.30 -28.87
N SER A 3 32.10 -68.77 -27.80
CA SER A 3 32.69 -67.93 -26.73
C SER A 3 33.51 -66.72 -27.21
N HIS A 4 33.25 -65.49 -26.77
CA HIS A 4 33.66 -65.05 -25.44
C HIS A 4 32.75 -63.98 -24.82
N PHE A 5 32.40 -64.29 -23.58
CA PHE A 5 31.83 -63.48 -22.52
C PHE A 5 32.72 -62.25 -22.25
N ARG A 6 32.18 -61.03 -22.33
CA ARG A 6 32.77 -59.86 -21.67
C ARG A 6 31.70 -59.05 -20.96
N SER A 7 31.59 -59.39 -19.67
CA SER A 7 31.10 -58.57 -18.58
C SER A 7 31.60 -57.12 -18.70
N THR A 8 30.68 -56.15 -18.68
CA THR A 8 31.00 -54.77 -18.28
C THR A 8 29.77 -54.06 -17.73
N LEU A 9 29.88 -53.75 -16.43
CA LEU A 9 29.32 -52.62 -15.69
C LEU A 9 27.84 -52.28 -15.89
N ALA A 10 27.06 -52.64 -14.87
CA ALA A 10 25.86 -51.91 -14.49
C ALA A 10 26.25 -50.45 -14.17
N LEU A 11 25.90 -49.53 -15.08
CA LEU A 11 26.00 -48.10 -14.82
C LEU A 11 24.80 -47.70 -13.96
N LEU A 12 25.05 -47.50 -12.68
CA LEU A 12 24.12 -46.98 -11.69
C LEU A 12 23.70 -45.57 -12.13
N LEU A 13 22.54 -45.43 -12.79
CA LEU A 13 21.91 -44.13 -13.03
C LEU A 13 21.36 -43.63 -11.69
N ILE A 14 22.23 -42.94 -10.95
CA ILE A 14 21.82 -42.03 -9.89
C ILE A 14 21.02 -40.94 -10.60
N ALA A 15 19.70 -41.08 -10.59
CA ALA A 15 18.81 -39.99 -10.95
C ALA A 15 19.17 -38.81 -10.03
N PRO A 16 19.58 -37.64 -10.57
CA PRO A 16 19.69 -36.46 -9.75
C PRO A 16 18.29 -36.25 -9.18
N CYS A 17 18.19 -36.28 -7.85
CA CYS A 17 17.04 -35.76 -7.13
C CYS A 17 16.90 -34.32 -7.62
N CYS A 18 16.02 -34.12 -8.61
CA CYS A 18 15.74 -32.83 -9.18
C CYS A 18 15.11 -32.05 -8.03
N ALA A 19 15.91 -31.21 -7.38
CA ALA A 19 15.38 -30.23 -6.46
C ALA A 19 14.42 -29.39 -7.28
N ILE A 20 13.12 -29.58 -7.06
CA ILE A 20 12.07 -28.76 -7.64
C ILE A 20 12.22 -27.37 -7.00
N GLY A 21 13.10 -26.55 -7.55
CA GLY A 21 13.15 -25.13 -7.26
C GLY A 21 12.00 -24.48 -8.01
N GLY A 22 10.91 -24.16 -7.30
CA GLY A 22 9.79 -23.41 -7.88
C GLY A 22 10.25 -22.06 -8.42
N ASP A 23 9.64 -21.60 -9.52
CA ASP A 23 9.95 -20.32 -10.14
C ASP A 23 9.78 -19.20 -9.08
N PRO A 24 10.76 -18.29 -8.91
CA PRO A 24 10.58 -17.09 -8.09
C PRO A 24 9.29 -16.32 -8.39
N ALA A 25 8.75 -16.41 -9.61
CA ALA A 25 7.48 -15.81 -10.04
C ALA A 25 6.25 -16.47 -9.41
N ASP A 26 6.33 -17.75 -9.02
CA ASP A 26 5.22 -18.51 -8.40
C ASP A 26 5.11 -18.28 -6.88
N ARG A 27 5.99 -17.44 -6.30
CA ARG A 27 5.88 -17.10 -4.88
C ARG A 27 4.65 -16.22 -4.62
N PRO A 28 3.86 -16.53 -3.57
CA PRO A 28 2.81 -15.65 -3.08
C PRO A 28 3.34 -14.23 -2.88
N TRP A 29 2.52 -13.23 -3.22
CA TRP A 29 2.90 -11.81 -3.18
C TRP A 29 3.48 -11.37 -1.82
N SER A 30 3.04 -11.98 -0.72
CA SER A 30 3.49 -11.70 0.65
C SER A 30 4.88 -12.23 0.98
N LEU A 31 5.39 -13.20 0.19
CA LEU A 31 6.71 -13.82 0.36
C LEU A 31 7.74 -13.30 -0.64
N ARG A 32 7.39 -12.26 -1.40
CA ARG A 32 8.30 -11.58 -2.32
C ARG A 32 9.05 -10.46 -1.59
N PRO A 33 10.34 -10.23 -1.92
CA PRO A 33 11.10 -9.14 -1.31
C PRO A 33 10.46 -7.79 -1.65
N VAL A 34 10.41 -6.88 -0.67
CA VAL A 34 9.90 -5.52 -0.86
C VAL A 34 10.93 -4.71 -1.64
N VAL A 35 10.54 -4.23 -2.82
CA VAL A 35 11.38 -3.35 -3.66
C VAL A 35 10.83 -1.93 -3.58
N ARG A 36 11.72 -0.94 -3.44
CA ARG A 36 11.36 0.48 -3.51
C ARG A 36 11.46 0.96 -4.96
N PRO A 37 10.35 1.18 -5.68
CA PRO A 37 10.42 1.66 -7.05
C PRO A 37 10.91 3.11 -7.08
N PRO A 38 11.58 3.54 -8.17
CA PRO A 38 11.91 4.94 -8.37
C PRO A 38 10.63 5.77 -8.49
N ILE A 39 10.69 7.01 -7.98
CA ILE A 39 9.57 7.96 -8.06
C ILE A 39 9.44 8.40 -9.53
N PRO A 40 8.24 8.35 -10.14
CA PRO A 40 8.02 8.79 -11.51
C PRO A 40 8.35 10.27 -11.70
N VAL A 41 9.10 10.58 -12.76
CA VAL A 41 9.39 11.97 -13.15
C VAL A 41 8.24 12.46 -14.03
N VAL A 42 7.23 13.06 -13.40
CA VAL A 42 6.04 13.59 -14.08
C VAL A 42 5.79 15.04 -13.68
N ASN A 43 5.35 15.87 -14.62
CA ASN A 43 4.95 17.24 -14.31
C ASN A 43 3.56 17.23 -13.68
N THR A 44 3.51 17.46 -12.37
CA THR A 44 2.28 17.48 -11.57
C THR A 44 1.67 18.88 -11.45
N HIS A 45 2.24 19.90 -12.12
CA HIS A 45 1.79 21.30 -12.07
C HIS A 45 1.62 21.85 -10.65
N GLY A 46 2.48 21.42 -9.72
CA GLY A 46 2.44 21.85 -8.32
C GLY A 46 1.33 21.21 -7.47
N TRP A 47 0.56 20.26 -8.02
CA TRP A 47 -0.49 19.55 -7.28
C TRP A 47 0.07 18.55 -6.26
N ALA A 48 1.17 17.86 -6.61
CA ALA A 48 1.75 16.84 -5.74
C ALA A 48 2.38 17.44 -4.48
N ARG A 49 2.00 16.90 -3.32
CA ARG A 49 2.50 17.29 -1.99
C ARG A 49 3.46 16.27 -1.42
N ASN A 50 3.37 15.02 -1.86
CA ASN A 50 4.26 13.94 -1.44
C ASN A 50 4.75 13.12 -2.65
N PRO A 51 5.75 12.23 -2.47
CA PRO A 51 6.24 11.36 -3.55
C PRO A 51 5.20 10.38 -4.11
N ILE A 52 4.18 10.01 -3.32
CA ILE A 52 3.13 9.07 -3.70
C ILE A 52 2.21 9.70 -4.75
N ASP A 53 1.97 11.01 -4.64
CA ASP A 53 1.15 11.80 -5.57
C ASP A 53 1.70 11.75 -7.01
N ALA A 54 3.01 11.55 -7.20
CA ALA A 54 3.61 11.36 -8.52
C ALA A 54 3.11 10.08 -9.21
N PHE A 55 2.94 8.98 -8.45
CA PHE A 55 2.39 7.73 -8.98
C PHE A 55 0.90 7.87 -9.31
N VAL A 56 0.15 8.58 -8.47
CA VAL A 56 -1.26 8.88 -8.73
C VAL A 56 -1.40 9.72 -9.99
N TRP A 57 -0.60 10.78 -10.11
CA TRP A 57 -0.60 11.66 -11.27
C TRP A 57 -0.20 10.91 -12.55
N GLN A 58 0.82 10.05 -12.50
CA GLN A 58 1.21 9.22 -13.64
C GLN A 58 0.01 8.43 -14.19
N ARG A 59 -0.78 7.82 -13.30
CA ARG A 59 -1.97 7.07 -13.70
C ARG A 59 -3.07 7.97 -14.24
N LEU A 60 -3.36 9.10 -13.58
CA LEU A 60 -4.36 10.09 -14.00
C LEU A 60 -4.05 10.65 -15.39
N ALA A 61 -2.80 11.05 -15.63
CA ALA A 61 -2.33 11.56 -16.91
C ALA A 61 -2.49 10.51 -18.03
N ALA A 62 -2.14 9.25 -17.75
CA ALA A 62 -2.30 8.15 -18.71
C ALA A 62 -3.76 7.91 -19.13
N VAL A 63 -4.72 8.18 -18.24
CA VAL A 63 -6.16 8.07 -18.53
C VAL A 63 -6.82 9.41 -18.85
N ARG A 64 -6.04 10.49 -19.02
CA ARG A 64 -6.51 11.85 -19.33
C ARG A 64 -7.52 12.40 -18.32
N LEU A 65 -7.33 12.10 -17.04
CA LEU A 65 -8.10 12.67 -15.94
C LEU A 65 -7.28 13.69 -15.16
N ALA A 66 -7.98 14.65 -14.56
CA ALA A 66 -7.40 15.60 -13.61
C ALA A 66 -7.78 15.21 -12.17
N PRO A 67 -6.95 15.55 -11.17
CA PRO A 67 -7.33 15.39 -9.77
C PRO A 67 -8.58 16.20 -9.43
N SER A 68 -9.35 15.71 -8.46
CA SER A 68 -10.45 16.48 -7.89
C SER A 68 -9.94 17.68 -7.09
N ALA A 69 -10.76 18.73 -7.04
CA ALA A 69 -10.50 19.87 -6.17
C ALA A 69 -10.46 19.41 -4.70
N ALA A 70 -9.59 20.06 -3.92
CA ALA A 70 -9.53 19.82 -2.48
C ALA A 70 -10.88 20.19 -1.84
N ALA A 71 -11.35 19.35 -0.92
CA ALA A 71 -12.54 19.65 -0.15
C ALA A 71 -12.26 20.80 0.84
N ASN A 72 -13.28 21.60 1.14
CA ASN A 72 -13.18 22.63 2.18
C ASN A 72 -12.92 22.02 3.57
N HIS A 73 -12.39 22.82 4.50
CA HIS A 73 -11.97 22.32 5.80
C HIS A 73 -13.13 21.72 6.60
N ARG A 74 -14.29 22.38 6.62
CA ARG A 74 -15.52 21.83 7.23
C ARG A 74 -15.87 20.42 6.74
N THR A 75 -15.77 20.18 5.43
CA THR A 75 -16.05 18.87 4.84
C THR A 75 -14.98 17.86 5.24
N LEU A 76 -13.70 18.24 5.23
CA LEU A 76 -12.61 17.37 5.63
C LEU A 76 -12.72 16.93 7.10
N VAL A 77 -12.98 17.88 8.01
CA VAL A 77 -13.18 17.58 9.44
C VAL A 77 -14.35 16.63 9.63
N ARG A 78 -15.50 16.93 9.02
CA ARG A 78 -16.68 16.08 9.14
C ARG A 78 -16.39 14.66 8.67
N ARG A 79 -15.70 14.49 7.53
CA ARG A 79 -15.30 13.18 7.02
C ARG A 79 -14.37 12.47 8.00
N ALA A 80 -13.29 13.11 8.44
CA ALA A 80 -12.34 12.50 9.37
C ALA A 80 -13.00 12.03 10.68
N TRP A 81 -13.95 12.80 11.21
CA TRP A 81 -14.69 12.40 12.42
C TRP A 81 -15.54 11.14 12.20
N PHE A 82 -16.30 11.06 11.10
CA PHE A 82 -17.03 9.85 10.77
C PHE A 82 -16.11 8.67 10.45
N ASP A 83 -15.04 8.92 9.70
CA ASP A 83 -14.13 7.88 9.23
C ASP A 83 -13.29 7.29 10.35
N LEU A 84 -12.91 8.09 11.36
CA LEU A 84 -12.07 7.65 12.47
C LEU A 84 -12.90 7.26 13.70
N LEU A 85 -13.84 8.10 14.12
CA LEU A 85 -14.61 7.91 15.36
C LEU A 85 -16.03 7.39 15.13
N GLY A 86 -16.56 7.48 13.90
CA GLY A 86 -17.94 7.08 13.58
C GLY A 86 -19.02 8.01 14.12
N LEU A 87 -18.62 9.15 14.69
CA LEU A 87 -19.50 10.14 15.29
C LEU A 87 -19.39 11.46 14.52
N PRO A 88 -20.47 12.25 14.43
CA PRO A 88 -20.34 13.61 13.94
C PRO A 88 -19.43 14.41 14.87
N PRO A 89 -18.68 15.38 14.33
CA PRO A 89 -18.00 16.33 15.19
C PRO A 89 -19.00 17.12 16.04
N GLY A 90 -18.57 17.55 17.22
CA GLY A 90 -19.40 18.36 18.13
C GLY A 90 -19.96 19.62 17.47
N HIS A 91 -21.00 20.21 18.07
CA HIS A 91 -21.70 21.38 17.54
C HIS A 91 -20.79 22.62 17.33
N LEU A 92 -19.66 22.67 18.02
CA LEU A 92 -18.56 23.61 17.76
C LEU A 92 -17.59 23.00 16.76
N LEU A 93 -17.92 23.04 15.46
CA LEU A 93 -16.87 22.93 14.46
C LEU A 93 -16.06 24.23 14.49
N PRO A 94 -14.72 24.17 14.58
CA PRO A 94 -13.90 25.34 14.35
C PRO A 94 -14.22 25.93 12.98
N ASP A 95 -14.27 27.26 12.87
CA ASP A 95 -14.34 27.93 11.58
C ASP A 95 -13.18 27.47 10.66
N ASP A 96 -13.41 27.53 9.35
CA ASP A 96 -12.48 27.00 8.34
C ASP A 96 -11.04 27.54 8.51
N ASP A 97 -10.88 28.74 9.09
CA ASP A 97 -9.58 29.40 9.31
C ASP A 97 -8.68 28.69 10.33
N ILE A 98 -9.25 27.98 11.31
CA ILE A 98 -8.46 27.34 12.39
C ILE A 98 -7.59 26.19 11.84
N LEU A 99 -7.99 25.61 10.70
CA LEU A 99 -7.27 24.51 10.04
C LEU A 99 -6.47 24.94 8.81
N ALA A 100 -6.50 26.23 8.44
CA ALA A 100 -5.83 26.74 7.23
C ALA A 100 -4.30 26.82 7.33
N GLY A 101 -3.73 26.66 8.54
CA GLY A 101 -2.28 26.74 8.75
C GLY A 101 -1.51 25.47 8.37
N PRO A 102 -0.20 25.60 8.04
CA PRO A 102 0.65 24.44 7.77
C PRO A 102 0.64 23.48 8.96
N GLY A 103 0.45 22.18 8.69
CA GLY A 103 0.43 21.13 9.71
C GLY A 103 -0.82 21.08 10.60
N ARG A 104 -1.73 22.07 10.54
CA ARG A 104 -2.96 22.08 11.36
C ARG A 104 -3.85 20.88 11.07
N TRP A 105 -4.00 20.53 9.79
CA TRP A 105 -4.74 19.33 9.38
C TRP A 105 -4.13 18.04 9.95
N ALA A 106 -2.81 17.88 9.84
CA ALA A 106 -2.12 16.70 10.38
C ALA A 106 -2.30 16.60 11.90
N ALA A 107 -2.10 17.69 12.64
CA ALA A 107 -2.30 17.73 14.08
C ALA A 107 -3.76 17.42 14.50
N GLN A 108 -4.74 17.83 13.68
CA GLN A 108 -6.14 17.48 13.91
C GLN A 108 -6.40 15.98 13.71
N VAL A 109 -5.79 15.36 12.69
CA VAL A 109 -5.86 13.91 12.47
C VAL A 109 -5.18 13.17 13.62
N ASP A 110 -4.00 13.60 14.06
CA ASP A 110 -3.27 13.01 15.19
C ASP A 110 -4.11 13.03 16.47
N ARG A 111 -4.81 14.15 16.73
CA ARG A 111 -5.74 14.26 17.87
C ARG A 111 -6.90 13.26 17.79
N LEU A 112 -7.44 13.01 16.59
CA LEU A 112 -8.52 12.04 16.40
C LEU A 112 -8.01 10.61 16.58
N LEU A 113 -6.82 10.29 16.08
CA LEU A 113 -6.19 8.99 16.25
C LEU A 113 -5.81 8.70 17.72
N ALA A 114 -5.44 9.72 18.48
CA ALA A 114 -5.13 9.62 19.91
C ALA A 114 -6.39 9.50 20.80
N ASN A 115 -7.59 9.70 20.27
CA ASN A 115 -8.83 9.61 21.04
C ASN A 115 -9.16 8.14 21.38
N PRO A 116 -9.48 7.79 22.64
CA PRO A 116 -9.85 6.43 23.04
C PRO A 116 -10.97 5.80 22.18
N HIS A 117 -11.96 6.60 21.76
CA HIS A 117 -13.07 6.14 20.92
C HIS A 117 -12.62 5.61 19.55
N TYR A 118 -11.46 6.03 19.05
CA TYR A 118 -10.88 5.45 17.83
C TYR A 118 -10.56 3.96 18.04
N GLY A 119 -9.90 3.62 19.14
CA GLY A 119 -9.55 2.25 19.50
C GLY A 119 -10.80 1.39 19.75
N GLU A 120 -11.77 1.92 20.48
CA GLU A 120 -13.07 1.25 20.72
C GLU A 120 -13.80 0.94 19.41
N ARG A 121 -13.84 1.91 18.48
CA ARG A 121 -14.50 1.74 17.18
C ARG A 121 -13.81 0.69 16.31
N TRP A 122 -12.49 0.63 16.29
CA TRP A 122 -11.79 -0.38 15.47
C TRP A 122 -11.73 -1.75 16.14
N GLY A 123 -11.72 -1.80 17.47
CA GLY A 123 -11.76 -3.04 18.24
C GLY A 123 -12.97 -3.91 17.91
N ARG A 124 -14.15 -3.33 17.65
CA ARG A 124 -15.38 -4.06 17.26
C ARG A 124 -15.27 -4.88 15.96
N HIS A 125 -14.30 -4.54 15.11
CA HIS A 125 -14.12 -5.25 13.84
C HIS A 125 -13.23 -6.49 14.02
N TRP A 126 -12.55 -6.59 15.16
CA TRP A 126 -11.59 -7.64 15.48
C TRP A 126 -12.02 -8.51 16.67
N LEU A 127 -12.86 -7.97 17.57
CA LEU A 127 -13.49 -8.65 18.71
C LEU A 127 -14.98 -8.89 18.43
#